data_AF-A0A2K2RDW5-F1
#
_entry.id   AF-A0A2K2RDW5-F1
#
_cell.length_a   1.000
_cell.length_b   1.000
_cell.length_c   1.000
_cell.angle_alpha   90.00
_cell.angle_beta   90.00
_cell.angle_gamma   90.00
#
_symmetry.space_group_name_H-M   'P 1'
#
loop_
_entity.id
_entity.type
_entity.pdbx_description
1 polymer ?
#
loop_
_entity_poly.entity_id
_entity_poly.type
_entity_poly.pdbx_seq_one_letter_code
_entity_poly.pdbx_strand_id
1 'polypeptide(L)'
;MVAAVVAAGAGLGVGWLLWSGPDSAASGTGVDDAAADAAGACQAWQRVPAFSTLANNDKDAAHHFNRAISAAYLAQTAAELDDRYKALNEAFQDVHGHLRTFKVEGAEAEAAHEKVTTLCADLDG
;
A
#
# COMPACT_ATOMS: atom_id res chain seq x y z
N MET A 1 28.93 32.04 14.54
CA MET A 1 28.42 31.77 13.19
C MET A 1 27.08 31.08 13.36
N VAL A 2 25.98 31.75 13.01
CA VAL A 2 24.63 31.18 13.08
C VAL A 2 24.10 31.17 11.66
N ALA A 3 23.75 29.98 11.17
CA ALA A 3 22.83 29.82 10.06
C ALA A 3 22.02 28.55 10.32
N ALA A 4 20.85 28.76 10.91
CA ALA A 4 19.77 27.80 10.94
C ALA A 4 19.12 27.76 9.55
N VAL A 5 18.75 26.57 9.09
CA VAL A 5 17.68 26.40 8.10
C VAL A 5 16.76 25.31 8.61
N VAL A 6 15.74 25.75 9.35
CA VAL A 6 14.47 25.02 9.48
C VAL A 6 13.68 25.37 8.23
N ALA A 7 13.55 24.44 7.30
CA ALA A 7 12.64 24.58 6.17
C ALA A 7 11.36 23.81 6.48
N ALA A 8 10.47 24.48 7.23
CA ALA A 8 9.05 24.19 7.21
C ALA A 8 8.51 24.66 5.86
N GLY A 9 8.25 23.72 4.95
CA GLY A 9 7.50 23.98 3.72
C GLY A 9 6.01 23.81 3.99
N ALA A 10 5.34 24.90 4.37
CA ALA A 10 3.89 24.98 4.36
C ALA A 10 3.40 24.97 2.90
N GLY A 11 2.92 23.82 2.43
CA GLY A 11 1.98 23.74 1.31
C GLY A 11 0.58 23.94 1.86
N LEU A 12 0.04 25.16 1.74
CA LEU A 12 -1.37 25.47 1.99
C LEU A 12 -2.23 24.78 0.92
N GLY A 13 -2.61 23.54 1.17
CA GLY A 13 -3.69 22.86 0.46
C GLY A 13 -4.94 22.86 1.31
N VAL A 14 -5.89 23.75 1.02
CA VAL A 14 -7.24 23.81 1.60
C VAL A 14 -8.09 22.63 1.06
N GLY A 15 -7.57 21.40 1.14
CA GLY A 15 -8.22 20.19 0.63
C GLY A 15 -8.38 19.07 1.66
N TRP A 16 -7.85 19.23 2.87
CA TRP A 16 -7.73 18.14 3.86
C TRP A 16 -8.87 18.04 4.89
N LEU A 17 -9.92 18.84 4.75
CA LEU A 17 -11.06 18.83 5.69
C LEU A 17 -12.09 17.70 5.44
N LEU A 18 -11.78 16.70 4.61
CA LEU A 18 -12.67 15.54 4.40
C LEU A 18 -12.14 14.23 4.99
N TRP A 19 -10.91 14.18 5.52
CA TRP A 19 -10.43 12.95 6.16
C TRP A 19 -10.84 12.92 7.63
N SER A 20 -12.08 12.54 7.86
CA SER A 20 -12.69 12.45 9.19
C SER A 20 -12.50 11.06 9.78
N GLY A 21 -11.29 10.72 10.21
CA GLY A 21 -11.05 9.64 11.19
C GLY A 21 -11.44 8.21 10.78
N PRO A 22 -11.30 7.24 11.72
CA PRO A 22 -11.30 5.80 11.43
C PRO A 22 -12.60 5.22 10.86
N ASP A 23 -13.69 6.01 10.89
CA ASP A 23 -15.02 5.60 10.43
C ASP A 23 -15.42 6.21 9.06
N SER A 24 -14.60 7.08 8.45
CA SER A 24 -14.95 7.76 7.19
C SER A 24 -14.19 7.27 5.95
N ALA A 25 -13.29 6.28 6.08
CA ALA A 25 -12.58 5.70 4.94
C ALA A 25 -13.40 4.65 4.16
N ALA A 26 -14.66 4.40 4.54
CA ALA A 26 -15.48 3.32 4.00
C ALA A 26 -16.95 3.68 3.73
N SER A 27 -17.29 4.97 3.58
CA SER A 27 -18.70 5.37 3.36
C SER A 27 -19.11 5.46 1.88
N GLY A 28 -18.21 5.28 0.92
CA GLY A 28 -18.58 5.10 -0.48
C GLY A 28 -18.69 3.62 -0.83
N THR A 29 -19.92 3.12 -0.96
CA THR A 29 -20.19 1.77 -1.47
C THR A 29 -20.33 1.75 -3.00
N GLY A 30 -19.84 2.80 -3.68
CA GLY A 30 -19.92 2.95 -5.12
C GLY A 30 -18.75 2.23 -5.79
N VAL A 31 -18.98 1.73 -7.01
CA VAL A 31 -17.94 1.14 -7.87
C VAL A 31 -16.81 2.11 -8.24
N ASP A 32 -16.96 3.39 -7.93
CA ASP A 32 -16.01 4.46 -8.24
C ASP A 32 -15.24 4.98 -7.00
N ASP A 33 -15.30 4.29 -5.85
CA ASP A 33 -14.59 4.71 -4.64
C ASP A 33 -13.14 4.21 -4.61
N ALA A 34 -12.27 4.93 -5.32
CA ALA A 34 -10.83 4.69 -5.36
C ALA A 34 -10.17 4.67 -3.97
N ALA A 35 -10.68 5.48 -3.02
CA ALA A 35 -10.10 5.56 -1.69
C ALA A 35 -10.42 4.33 -0.84
N ALA A 36 -11.65 3.80 -0.95
CA ALA A 36 -12.04 2.56 -0.28
C ALA A 36 -11.23 1.36 -0.81
N ASP A 37 -10.97 1.29 -2.12
CA ASP A 37 -10.13 0.25 -2.70
C ASP A 37 -8.66 0.36 -2.24
N ALA A 38 -8.09 1.57 -2.23
CA ALA A 38 -6.73 1.78 -1.72
C ALA A 38 -6.62 1.38 -0.23
N ALA A 39 -7.60 1.77 0.59
CA ALA A 39 -7.66 1.38 2.00
C ALA A 39 -7.81 -0.13 2.18
N GLY A 40 -8.66 -0.78 1.37
CA GLY A 40 -8.84 -2.22 1.36
C GLY A 40 -7.56 -2.97 0.99
N ALA A 41 -6.79 -2.45 0.02
CA ALA A 41 -5.48 -2.98 -0.35
C ALA A 41 -4.52 -2.96 0.84
N CYS A 42 -4.39 -1.82 1.49
CA CYS A 42 -3.51 -1.66 2.65
C CYS A 42 -3.96 -2.50 3.86
N GLN A 43 -5.27 -2.63 4.11
CA GLN A 43 -5.80 -3.47 5.17
C GLN A 43 -5.54 -4.97 4.92
N ALA A 44 -5.60 -5.43 3.66
CA ALA A 44 -5.20 -6.78 3.31
C ALA A 44 -3.69 -6.99 3.49
N TRP A 45 -2.88 -5.99 3.11
CA TRP A 45 -1.42 -6.02 3.21
C TRP A 45 -0.87 -6.11 4.63
N GLN A 46 -1.50 -5.46 5.61
CA GLN A 46 -1.09 -5.51 7.03
C GLN A 46 -0.98 -6.93 7.61
N ARG A 47 -1.59 -7.93 6.95
CA ARG A 47 -1.56 -9.35 7.34
C ARG A 47 -0.61 -10.20 6.49
N VAL A 48 0.20 -9.57 5.65
CA VAL A 48 1.22 -10.21 4.81
C VAL A 48 2.57 -10.03 5.49
N PRO A 49 3.18 -11.11 6.04
CA PRO A 49 4.51 -11.02 6.64
C PRO A 49 5.56 -10.69 5.58
N ALA A 50 6.75 -10.29 6.03
CA ALA A 50 7.89 -10.12 5.13
C ALA A 50 8.13 -11.40 4.30
N PHE A 51 8.52 -11.25 3.04
CA PHE A 51 8.63 -12.38 2.12
C PHE A 51 9.69 -13.40 2.51
N SER A 52 10.74 -12.98 3.20
CA SER A 52 11.73 -13.87 3.82
C SER A 52 11.11 -14.86 4.83
N THR A 53 9.97 -14.52 5.43
CA THR A 53 9.21 -15.42 6.30
C THR A 53 8.39 -16.45 5.53
N LEU A 54 7.95 -16.13 4.30
CA LEU A 54 7.15 -17.01 3.46
C LEU A 54 7.96 -18.15 2.83
N ALA A 55 9.27 -17.98 2.67
CA ALA A 55 10.17 -19.01 2.14
C ALA A 55 10.31 -20.23 3.07
N ASN A 56 10.03 -20.08 4.36
CA ASN A 56 10.23 -21.11 5.37
C ASN A 56 9.02 -22.05 5.54
N ASN A 57 8.66 -22.80 4.49
CA ASN A 57 7.69 -23.93 4.56
C ASN A 57 6.42 -23.62 5.38
N ASP A 58 5.95 -22.38 5.34
CA ASP A 58 4.82 -21.92 6.12
C ASP A 58 3.55 -22.53 5.53
N LYS A 59 2.83 -23.30 6.34
CA LYS A 59 1.54 -23.89 5.97
C LYS A 59 0.51 -22.80 5.57
N ASP A 60 0.73 -21.57 6.03
CA ASP A 60 -0.13 -20.43 5.78
C ASP A 60 0.38 -19.55 4.61
N ALA A 61 1.49 -19.92 3.96
CA ALA A 61 2.08 -19.18 2.84
C ALA A 61 1.07 -18.91 1.70
N ALA A 62 0.23 -19.89 1.38
CA ALA A 62 -0.82 -19.73 0.38
C ALA A 62 -1.87 -18.67 0.77
N HIS A 63 -2.19 -18.55 2.06
CA HIS A 63 -3.12 -17.52 2.54
C HIS A 63 -2.51 -16.12 2.47
N HIS A 64 -1.22 -15.98 2.79
CA HIS A 64 -0.50 -14.71 2.65
C HIS A 64 -0.34 -14.30 1.17
N PHE A 65 -0.04 -15.26 0.31
CA PHE A 65 0.02 -15.07 -1.14
C PHE A 65 -1.30 -14.55 -1.70
N ASN A 66 -2.42 -15.21 -1.34
CA ASN A 66 -3.75 -14.80 -1.78
C ASN A 66 -4.10 -13.39 -1.28
N ARG A 67 -3.75 -13.06 -0.03
CA ARG A 67 -3.95 -11.70 0.50
C ARG A 67 -3.17 -10.64 -0.28
N ALA A 68 -1.89 -10.89 -0.57
CA ALA A 68 -1.06 -9.96 -1.32
C ALA A 68 -1.58 -9.74 -2.75
N ILE A 69 -2.04 -10.81 -3.41
CA ILE A 69 -2.66 -10.70 -4.75
C ILE A 69 -3.98 -9.92 -4.68
N SER A 70 -4.86 -10.22 -3.73
CA SER A 70 -6.10 -9.47 -3.56
C SER A 70 -5.86 -7.99 -3.29
N ALA A 71 -4.85 -7.67 -2.47
CA ALA A 71 -4.44 -6.29 -2.23
C ALA A 71 -3.95 -5.60 -3.52
N ALA A 72 -3.18 -6.31 -4.35
CA ALA A 72 -2.72 -5.77 -5.62
C ALA A 72 -3.86 -5.44 -6.60
N TYR A 73 -4.91 -6.27 -6.65
CA TYR A 73 -6.08 -5.96 -7.47
C TYR A 73 -6.87 -4.76 -6.96
N LEU A 74 -7.03 -4.61 -5.65
CA LEU A 74 -7.67 -3.43 -5.07
C LEU A 74 -6.87 -2.15 -5.36
N ALA A 75 -5.55 -2.18 -5.20
CA ALA A 75 -4.69 -1.05 -5.54
C ALA A 75 -4.74 -0.71 -7.04
N GLN A 76 -4.85 -1.73 -7.90
CA GLN A 76 -5.05 -1.54 -9.34
C GLN A 76 -6.37 -0.80 -9.63
N THR A 77 -7.49 -1.25 -9.06
CA THR A 77 -8.79 -0.59 -9.25
C THR A 77 -8.74 0.85 -8.73
N ALA A 78 -8.15 1.09 -7.56
CA ALA A 78 -7.95 2.44 -7.03
C ALA A 78 -7.20 3.34 -8.02
N ALA A 79 -6.14 2.85 -8.66
CA ALA A 79 -5.35 3.60 -9.63
C ALA A 79 -6.05 3.78 -10.99
N GLU A 80 -6.92 2.85 -11.39
CA GLU A 80 -7.75 2.99 -12.61
C GLU A 80 -8.83 4.06 -12.44
N LEU A 81 -9.30 4.24 -11.20
CA LEU A 81 -10.30 5.24 -10.83
C LEU A 81 -9.70 6.62 -10.49
N ASP A 82 -8.51 6.65 -9.88
CA ASP A 82 -7.81 7.89 -9.50
C ASP A 82 -6.28 7.73 -9.59
N ASP A 83 -5.66 8.51 -10.49
CA ASP A 83 -4.22 8.52 -10.76
C ASP A 83 -3.34 8.75 -9.52
N ARG A 84 -3.88 9.35 -8.45
CA ARG A 84 -3.13 9.55 -7.20
C ARG A 84 -2.66 8.23 -6.57
N TYR A 85 -3.34 7.11 -6.84
CA TYR A 85 -2.99 5.79 -6.31
C TYR A 85 -2.08 4.98 -7.24
N LYS A 86 -1.62 5.57 -8.35
CA LYS A 86 -0.76 4.88 -9.31
C LYS A 86 0.53 4.33 -8.69
N ALA A 87 1.17 5.11 -7.79
CA ALA A 87 2.37 4.67 -7.09
C ALA A 87 2.10 3.46 -6.17
N LEU A 88 0.93 3.41 -5.53
CA LEU A 88 0.48 2.28 -4.73
C LEU A 88 0.30 1.03 -5.61
N ASN A 89 -0.41 1.17 -6.73
CA ASN A 89 -0.59 0.07 -7.70
C ASN A 89 0.76 -0.45 -8.21
N GLU A 90 1.67 0.41 -8.66
CA GLU A 90 2.98 0.00 -9.17
C GLU A 90 3.78 -0.79 -8.12
N ALA A 91 3.75 -0.37 -6.85
CA ALA A 91 4.40 -1.11 -5.77
C ALA A 91 3.75 -2.48 -5.52
N PHE A 92 2.43 -2.58 -5.58
CA PHE A 92 1.73 -3.85 -5.45
C PHE A 92 1.94 -4.77 -6.66
N GLN A 93 2.04 -4.24 -7.88
CA GLN A 93 2.33 -5.06 -9.07
C GLN A 93 3.76 -5.62 -9.03
N ASP A 94 4.72 -4.88 -8.48
CA ASP A 94 6.07 -5.36 -8.25
C ASP A 94 6.07 -6.57 -7.30
N VAL A 95 5.40 -6.42 -6.15
CA VAL A 95 5.10 -7.52 -5.22
C VAL A 95 4.43 -8.71 -5.92
N HIS A 96 3.40 -8.46 -6.71
CA HIS A 96 2.68 -9.50 -7.45
C HIS A 96 3.60 -10.25 -8.44
N GLY A 97 4.53 -9.55 -9.08
CA GLY A 97 5.56 -10.12 -9.95
C GLY A 97 6.52 -11.05 -9.20
N HIS A 98 7.03 -10.59 -8.06
CA HIS A 98 7.87 -11.40 -7.17
C HIS A 98 7.16 -12.68 -6.73
N LEU A 99 5.90 -12.56 -6.31
CA LEU A 99 5.06 -13.67 -5.89
C LEU A 99 4.81 -14.67 -7.03
N ARG A 100 4.35 -14.22 -8.21
CA ARG A 100 4.11 -15.10 -9.37
C ARG A 100 5.34 -15.84 -9.86
N THR A 101 6.51 -15.24 -9.70
CA THR A 101 7.79 -15.84 -10.12
C THR A 101 8.48 -16.63 -9.02
N PHE A 102 7.86 -16.77 -7.84
CA PHE A 102 8.45 -17.38 -6.64
C PHE A 102 9.79 -16.76 -6.23
N LYS A 103 10.02 -15.49 -6.59
CA LYS A 103 11.19 -14.69 -6.23
C LYS A 103 10.91 -13.89 -4.97
N VAL A 104 10.68 -14.60 -3.87
CA VAL A 104 10.27 -14.06 -2.57
C VAL A 104 11.43 -13.91 -1.58
N GLU A 105 12.66 -14.17 -2.03
CA GLU A 105 13.88 -14.03 -1.25
C GLU A 105 14.77 -12.91 -1.80
N GLY A 106 15.62 -12.36 -0.93
CA GLY A 106 16.63 -11.37 -1.31
C GLY A 106 16.16 -9.91 -1.22
N ALA A 107 17.14 -9.00 -1.38
CA ALA A 107 16.96 -7.58 -1.11
C ALA A 107 15.89 -6.91 -1.98
N GLU A 108 15.69 -7.37 -3.23
CA GLU A 108 14.65 -6.81 -4.12
C GLU A 108 13.25 -7.13 -3.60
N ALA A 109 13.02 -8.37 -3.17
CA ALA A 109 11.75 -8.82 -2.62
C ALA A 109 11.42 -8.13 -1.29
N GLU A 110 12.44 -7.91 -0.45
CA GLU A 110 12.31 -7.16 0.81
C GLU A 110 12.03 -5.67 0.55
N ALA A 111 12.74 -5.04 -0.41
CA ALA A 111 12.51 -3.66 -0.78
C ALA A 111 11.10 -3.44 -1.36
N ALA A 112 10.59 -4.38 -2.16
CA ALA A 112 9.21 -4.33 -2.66
C ALA A 112 8.19 -4.39 -1.51
N HIS A 113 8.42 -5.26 -0.51
CA HIS A 113 7.57 -5.34 0.68
C HIS A 113 7.60 -4.05 1.51
N GLU A 114 8.79 -3.51 1.77
CA GLU A 114 8.98 -2.27 2.54
C GLU A 114 8.36 -1.07 1.83
N LYS A 115 8.46 -1.01 0.49
CA LYS A 115 7.87 0.05 -0.32
C LYS A 115 6.34 0.08 -0.18
N VAL A 116 5.66 -1.06 -0.31
CA VAL A 116 4.20 -1.14 -0.11
C VAL A 116 3.84 -0.75 1.32
N THR A 117 4.60 -1.23 2.31
CA THR A 117 4.38 -0.94 3.73
C THR A 117 4.47 0.57 4.01
N THR A 118 5.45 1.25 3.42
CA THR A 118 5.64 2.70 3.58
C THR A 118 4.51 3.48 2.93
N LEU A 119 4.15 3.14 1.68
CA LEU A 119 3.06 3.79 0.97
C LEU A 119 1.71 3.62 1.69
N CYS A 120 1.46 2.46 2.28
CA CYS A 120 0.26 2.26 3.09
C CYS A 120 0.28 3.07 4.40
N ALA A 121 1.43 3.21 5.06
CA ALA A 121 1.54 4.04 6.26
C ALA A 121 1.31 5.54 5.95
N ASP A 122 1.78 6.03 4.80
CA ASP A 122 1.57 7.40 4.33
C ASP A 122 0.10 7.68 3.96
N LEU A 123 -0.70 6.64 3.70
CA LEU A 123 -2.14 6.76 3.44
C LEU A 123 -2.98 6.71 4.73
N ASP A 124 -2.41 6.26 5.85
CA ASP A 124 -3.12 6.14 7.13
C ASP A 124 -2.95 7.40 8.03
N GLY A 125 -2.08 8.35 7.68
CA GLY A 125 -1.72 9.54 8.47
C GLY A 125 -1.97 10.87 7.77
#